data_AF-A0A7C3V5P9-F1
#
_entry.id   AF-A0A7C3V5P9-F1
#
_cell.length_a   1.000
_cell.length_b   1.000
_cell.length_c   1.000
_cell.angle_alpha   90.00
_cell.angle_beta   90.00
_cell.angle_gamma   90.00
#
_symmetry.space_group_name_H-M   'P 1'
#
loop_
_entity.id
_entity.type
_entity.pdbx_description
1 polymer ?
#
loop_
_entity_poly.entity_id
_entity_poly.type
_entity_poly.pdbx_seq_one_letter_code
_entity_poly.pdbx_strand_id
1 'polypeptide(L)'
;MDKKVKKEDVSLEGIDSSGSSANVPDGLMEQLEKKKEELFAKLKGVSSRLRHKQYEAKVLKAALEEKMRETGLNVRELRRRKERLEFKIATEALTLAKEREMMKEMRMLEKELEKAGELERMERKLRLVEGDIRSAEAEIAQIKKDIDAAKAEIKAIREGEREKVKEQRAKEWEEKKRAQLMERRAKREEELKKELEPYMGGVDEEGVELGAIAVIKKKSSS
;
A
#
# COMPACT_ATOMS: atom_id res chain seq x y z
N MET A 1 12.17 3.31 34.67
CA MET A 1 13.09 2.65 33.72
C MET A 1 12.54 2.88 32.32
N ASP A 2 12.79 4.07 31.80
CA ASP A 2 12.16 4.61 30.60
C ASP A 2 12.98 4.25 29.37
N LYS A 3 12.46 3.33 28.56
CA LYS A 3 13.04 3.03 27.25
C LYS A 3 12.56 4.08 26.24
N LYS A 4 13.41 5.09 26.01
CA LYS A 4 13.31 6.01 24.87
C LYS A 4 13.35 5.20 23.57
N VAL A 5 12.21 5.12 22.87
CA VAL A 5 12.13 4.64 21.49
C VAL A 5 12.62 5.78 20.60
N LYS A 6 13.78 5.63 19.98
CA LYS A 6 14.25 6.51 18.90
C LYS A 6 13.34 6.29 17.69
N LYS A 7 12.56 7.31 17.33
CA LYS A 7 11.98 7.42 15.98
C LYS A 7 13.13 7.79 15.04
N GLU A 8 13.50 6.87 14.17
CA GLU A 8 14.26 7.19 12.97
C GLU A 8 13.24 7.66 11.93
N ASP A 9 13.08 8.98 11.83
CA ASP A 9 12.40 9.61 10.71
C ASP A 9 13.35 9.49 9.50
N VAL A 10 13.12 8.49 8.66
CA VAL A 10 13.77 8.40 7.35
C VAL A 10 13.02 9.32 6.40
N SER A 11 13.44 10.58 6.37
CA SER A 11 13.02 11.56 5.39
C SER A 11 13.57 11.18 4.01
N LEU A 12 12.69 10.70 3.13
CA LEU A 12 12.92 10.62 1.68
C LEU A 12 12.69 12.01 1.08
N GLU A 13 13.62 12.93 1.31
CA GLU A 13 13.71 14.17 0.55
C GLU A 13 14.67 13.97 -0.63
N GLY A 14 14.20 14.30 -1.84
CA GLY A 14 15.03 14.45 -3.02
C GLY A 14 14.98 13.28 -4.02
N ILE A 15 13.89 13.18 -4.78
CA ILE A 15 13.96 12.56 -6.11
C ILE A 15 13.84 13.69 -7.12
N ASP A 16 15.00 14.18 -7.55
CA ASP A 16 15.14 15.13 -8.64
C ASP A 16 14.63 14.51 -9.94
N SER A 17 13.75 15.25 -10.60
CA SER A 17 13.06 14.90 -11.84
C SER A 17 13.90 15.21 -13.09
N SER A 18 15.20 14.93 -13.05
CA SER A 18 16.07 15.06 -14.22
C SER A 18 16.34 13.70 -14.83
N GLY A 19 15.88 13.52 -16.08
CA GLY A 19 16.06 12.32 -16.89
C GLY A 19 17.48 11.78 -16.86
N SER A 20 17.64 10.67 -16.16
CA SER A 20 18.77 9.76 -16.27
C SER A 20 18.19 8.37 -16.29
N SER A 21 18.59 7.59 -17.29
CA SER A 21 18.31 6.17 -17.45
C SER A 21 18.78 5.41 -16.20
N ALA A 22 17.95 5.39 -15.17
CA ALA A 22 18.23 4.68 -13.93
C ALA A 22 18.19 3.18 -14.22
N ASN A 23 19.36 2.56 -14.18
CA ASN A 23 19.47 1.13 -13.94
C ASN A 23 18.64 0.83 -12.68
N VAL A 24 17.58 0.05 -12.83
CA VAL A 24 16.85 -0.49 -11.68
C VAL A 24 17.88 -1.28 -10.88
N PRO A 25 18.14 -0.95 -9.61
CA PRO A 25 19.11 -1.67 -8.81
C PRO A 25 18.72 -3.14 -8.74
N ASP A 26 19.65 -4.03 -9.06
CA ASP A 26 19.45 -5.48 -8.93
C ASP A 26 18.96 -5.79 -7.50
N GLY A 27 17.75 -6.35 -7.39
CA GLY A 27 17.11 -6.68 -6.11
C GLY A 27 16.04 -5.72 -5.60
N LEU A 28 15.79 -4.57 -6.26
CA LEU A 28 14.72 -3.65 -5.83
C LEU A 28 13.32 -4.28 -5.94
N MET A 29 13.09 -5.09 -6.98
CA MET A 29 11.84 -5.86 -7.13
C MET A 29 11.65 -6.87 -6.00
N GLU A 30 12.71 -7.60 -5.63
CA GLU A 30 12.69 -8.57 -4.53
C GLU A 30 12.43 -7.89 -3.18
N GLN A 31 13.01 -6.72 -2.95
CA GLN A 31 12.76 -5.92 -1.75
C GLN A 31 11.31 -5.45 -1.66
N LEU A 32 10.72 -5.00 -2.77
CA LEU A 32 9.31 -4.59 -2.81
C LEU A 32 8.34 -5.76 -2.61
N GLU A 33 8.67 -6.93 -3.17
CA GLU A 33 7.88 -8.15 -2.96
C GLU A 33 7.95 -8.60 -1.49
N LYS A 34 9.13 -8.61 -0.88
CA LYS A 34 9.30 -8.87 0.57
C LYS A 34 8.52 -7.89 1.44
N LYS A 35 8.64 -6.58 1.18
CA LYS A 35 7.89 -5.54 1.91
C LYS A 35 6.38 -5.75 1.78
N LYS A 36 5.89 -6.07 0.58
CA LYS A 36 4.47 -6.37 0.35
C LYS A 36 4.02 -7.59 1.16
N GLU A 37 4.81 -8.66 1.17
CA GLU A 37 4.52 -9.86 1.97
C GLU A 37 4.49 -9.58 3.47
N GLU A 38 5.45 -8.81 3.98
CA GLU A 38 5.48 -8.35 5.37
C GLU A 38 4.23 -7.54 5.73
N LEU A 39 3.80 -6.63 4.84
CA LEU A 39 2.57 -5.85 5.02
C LEU A 39 1.33 -6.76 5.03
N PHE A 40 1.28 -7.80 4.19
CA PHE A 40 0.20 -8.80 4.24
C PHE A 40 0.21 -9.61 5.54
N ALA A 41 1.38 -9.99 6.05
CA ALA A 41 1.50 -10.67 7.34
C ALA A 41 1.00 -9.79 8.49
N LYS A 42 1.41 -8.51 8.51
CA LYS A 42 0.91 -7.50 9.46
C LYS A 42 -0.60 -7.34 9.34
N LEU A 43 -1.13 -7.20 8.12
CA LEU A 43 -2.57 -7.08 7.87
C LEU A 43 -3.35 -8.27 8.43
N LYS A 44 -2.87 -9.50 8.21
CA LYS A 44 -3.50 -10.71 8.77
C LYS A 44 -3.50 -10.69 10.29
N GLY A 45 -2.39 -10.31 10.91
CA GLY A 45 -2.26 -10.19 12.37
C GLY A 45 -3.25 -9.18 12.97
N VAL A 46 -3.29 -7.96 12.42
CA VAL A 46 -4.20 -6.90 12.88
C VAL A 46 -5.66 -7.29 12.62
N SER A 47 -5.96 -7.88 11.45
CA SER A 47 -7.32 -8.34 11.14
C SER A 47 -7.81 -9.43 12.10
N SER A 48 -6.92 -10.34 12.51
CA SER A 48 -7.27 -11.34 13.53
C SER A 48 -7.57 -10.69 14.86
N ARG A 49 -6.71 -9.77 15.31
CA ARG A 49 -6.91 -8.99 16.54
C ARG A 49 -8.22 -8.22 16.52
N LEU A 50 -8.54 -7.57 15.40
CA LEU A 50 -9.79 -6.83 15.20
C LEU A 50 -11.00 -7.75 15.39
N ARG A 51 -11.03 -8.93 14.76
CA ARG A 51 -12.13 -9.89 14.92
C ARG A 51 -12.32 -10.31 16.37
N HIS A 52 -11.24 -10.61 17.08
CA HIS A 52 -11.31 -10.96 18.50
C HIS A 52 -11.88 -9.81 19.34
N LYS A 53 -11.44 -8.58 19.09
CA LYS A 53 -11.93 -7.39 19.82
C LYS A 53 -13.38 -7.06 19.49
N GLN A 54 -13.80 -7.22 18.24
CA GLN A 54 -15.21 -7.08 17.83
C GLN A 54 -16.10 -8.11 18.53
N TYR A 55 -15.64 -9.35 18.65
CA TYR A 55 -16.35 -10.38 19.40
C TYR A 55 -16.41 -10.04 20.90
N GLU A 56 -15.29 -9.64 21.50
CA GLU A 56 -15.24 -9.19 22.91
C GLU A 56 -16.23 -8.04 23.16
N ALA A 57 -16.24 -7.02 22.30
CA ALA A 57 -17.18 -5.90 22.40
C ALA A 57 -18.64 -6.36 22.29
N LYS A 58 -18.94 -7.29 21.37
CA LYS A 58 -20.30 -7.83 21.20
C LYS A 58 -20.77 -8.57 22.46
N VAL A 59 -19.90 -9.41 23.03
CA VAL A 59 -20.21 -10.14 24.28
C VAL A 59 -20.39 -9.18 25.44
N LEU A 60 -19.49 -8.19 25.59
CA LEU A 60 -19.60 -7.19 26.65
C LEU A 60 -20.86 -6.34 26.52
N LYS A 61 -21.25 -5.93 25.30
CA LYS A 61 -22.50 -5.21 25.06
C LYS A 61 -23.71 -6.02 25.47
N ALA A 62 -23.79 -7.28 25.06
CA ALA A 62 -24.90 -8.16 25.43
C ALA A 62 -25.00 -8.34 26.95
N ALA A 63 -23.88 -8.61 27.62
CA ALA A 63 -23.84 -8.76 29.08
C ALA A 63 -24.20 -7.45 29.81
N LEU A 64 -23.77 -6.30 29.28
CA LEU A 64 -24.11 -4.99 29.84
C LEU A 64 -25.61 -4.70 29.71
N GLU A 65 -26.18 -4.93 28.52
CA GLU A 65 -27.61 -4.73 28.26
C GLU A 65 -28.48 -5.63 29.15
N GLU A 66 -28.11 -6.89 29.33
CA GLU A 66 -28.79 -7.83 30.22
C GLU A 66 -28.77 -7.32 31.66
N LYS A 67 -27.58 -7.00 32.20
CA LYS A 67 -27.46 -6.49 33.56
C LYS A 67 -28.14 -5.13 33.76
N MET A 68 -28.15 -4.26 32.75
CA MET A 68 -28.87 -2.99 32.81
C MET A 68 -30.39 -3.18 32.89
N ARG A 69 -30.95 -4.15 32.15
CA ARG A 69 -32.38 -4.49 32.23
C ARG A 69 -32.76 -5.04 33.61
N GLU A 70 -31.89 -5.84 34.21
CA GLU A 70 -32.12 -6.43 35.53
C GLU A 70 -32.08 -5.41 36.68
N THR A 71 -31.17 -4.45 36.60
CA THR A 71 -30.91 -3.53 37.71
C THR A 71 -31.64 -2.20 37.56
N GLY A 72 -31.61 -1.56 36.38
CA GLY A 72 -32.16 -0.20 36.21
C GLY A 72 -31.58 0.83 37.20
N LEU A 73 -30.41 0.55 37.79
CA LEU A 73 -29.87 1.30 38.92
C LEU A 73 -29.03 2.48 38.45
N ASN A 74 -29.32 3.67 38.98
CA ASN A 74 -28.51 4.87 38.79
C ASN A 74 -27.52 5.03 39.95
N VAL A 75 -26.22 4.84 39.68
CA VAL A 75 -25.12 4.94 40.68
C VAL A 75 -25.20 6.25 41.48
N ARG A 76 -25.50 7.37 40.82
CA ARG A 76 -25.54 8.70 41.45
C ARG A 76 -26.67 8.82 42.45
N GLU A 77 -27.83 8.27 42.13
CA GLU A 77 -28.99 8.31 43.02
C GLU A 77 -28.80 7.39 44.21
N LEU A 78 -28.23 6.21 44.00
CA LEU A 78 -27.90 5.28 45.08
C LEU A 78 -26.91 5.87 46.08
N ARG A 79 -25.86 6.55 45.60
CA ARG A 79 -24.91 7.26 46.49
C ARG A 79 -25.61 8.31 47.34
N ARG A 80 -26.45 9.14 46.72
CA ARG A 80 -27.23 10.17 47.43
C ARG A 80 -28.20 9.57 48.45
N ARG A 81 -28.85 8.45 48.12
CA ARG A 81 -29.73 7.73 49.06
C ARG A 81 -28.94 7.20 50.24
N LYS A 82 -27.76 6.60 50.00
CA LYS A 82 -26.87 6.12 51.05
C LYS A 82 -26.41 7.27 51.97
N GLU A 83 -25.90 8.36 51.42
CA GLU A 83 -25.46 9.54 52.19
C GLU A 83 -26.60 10.13 53.05
N ARG A 84 -27.82 10.22 52.50
CA ARG A 84 -28.98 10.69 53.26
C ARG A 84 -29.36 9.73 54.39
N LEU A 85 -29.24 8.43 54.16
CA LEU A 85 -29.55 7.42 55.16
C LEU A 85 -28.49 7.43 56.29
N GLU A 86 -27.21 7.56 55.95
CA GLU A 86 -26.12 7.74 56.90
C GLU A 86 -26.34 8.97 57.79
N PHE A 87 -26.73 10.10 57.18
CA PHE A 87 -27.07 11.30 57.91
C PHE A 87 -28.25 11.07 58.88
N LYS A 88 -29.33 10.43 58.41
CA LYS A 88 -30.48 10.09 59.26
C LYS A 88 -30.12 9.16 60.42
N ILE A 89 -29.25 8.18 60.19
CA ILE A 89 -28.75 7.30 61.25
C ILE A 89 -28.03 8.13 62.30
N ALA A 90 -27.18 9.07 61.88
CA ALA A 90 -26.42 9.92 62.79
C ALA A 90 -27.29 10.90 63.60
N THR A 91 -28.39 11.41 63.02
CA THR A 91 -29.17 12.50 63.64
C THR A 91 -30.51 12.05 64.26
N GLU A 92 -31.16 11.02 63.72
CA GLU A 92 -32.56 10.66 64.03
C GLU A 92 -32.71 9.28 64.69
N ALA A 93 -31.67 8.45 64.73
CA ALA A 93 -31.71 7.12 65.34
C ALA A 93 -31.66 7.19 66.88
N LEU A 94 -32.72 7.72 67.48
CA LEU A 94 -32.86 7.88 68.93
C LEU A 94 -33.04 6.54 69.67
N THR A 95 -33.37 5.45 68.97
CA THR A 95 -33.56 4.11 69.55
C THR A 95 -32.79 3.05 68.76
N LEU A 96 -32.27 2.04 69.48
CA LEU A 96 -31.54 0.91 68.90
C LEU A 96 -32.33 0.13 67.84
N ALA A 97 -33.66 0.07 67.99
CA ALA A 97 -34.52 -0.61 67.01
C ALA A 97 -34.52 0.13 65.66
N LYS A 98 -34.71 1.47 65.69
CA LYS A 98 -34.67 2.32 64.49
C LYS A 98 -33.30 2.32 63.84
N GLU A 99 -32.23 2.38 64.65
CA GLU A 99 -30.86 2.30 64.15
C GLU A 99 -30.62 0.99 63.38
N ARG A 100 -31.06 -0.15 63.94
CA ARG A 100 -30.93 -1.46 63.28
C ARG A 100 -31.70 -1.55 61.97
N GLU A 101 -32.88 -0.95 61.87
CA GLU A 101 -33.66 -0.91 60.63
C GLU A 101 -32.95 -0.09 59.56
N MET A 102 -32.54 1.14 59.88
CA MET A 102 -31.80 1.98 58.94
C MET A 102 -30.47 1.32 58.53
N MET A 103 -29.77 0.65 59.44
CA MET A 103 -28.55 -0.09 59.11
C MET A 103 -28.80 -1.27 58.14
N LYS A 104 -29.97 -1.91 58.19
CA LYS A 104 -30.35 -2.94 57.20
C LYS A 104 -30.57 -2.31 55.83
N GLU A 105 -31.30 -1.21 55.76
CA GLU A 105 -31.50 -0.46 54.51
C GLU A 105 -30.17 0.02 53.91
N MET A 106 -29.25 0.50 54.76
CA MET A 106 -27.90 0.90 54.33
C MET A 106 -27.14 -0.26 53.68
N ARG A 107 -27.17 -1.45 54.30
CA ARG A 107 -26.54 -2.67 53.73
C ARG A 107 -27.16 -3.08 52.40
N MET A 108 -28.46 -2.85 52.20
CA MET A 108 -29.12 -3.10 50.91
C MET A 108 -28.65 -2.10 49.85
N LEU A 109 -28.59 -0.80 50.18
CA LEU A 109 -28.06 0.24 49.29
C LEU A 109 -26.58 -0.01 48.94
N GLU A 110 -25.77 -0.52 49.86
CA GLU A 110 -24.38 -0.89 49.59
C GLU A 110 -24.27 -2.01 48.55
N LYS A 111 -25.11 -3.05 48.67
CA LYS A 111 -25.16 -4.14 47.67
C LYS A 111 -25.61 -3.62 46.30
N GLU A 112 -26.58 -2.71 46.27
CA GLU A 112 -27.02 -2.07 45.02
C GLU A 112 -25.91 -1.22 44.40
N LEU A 113 -25.18 -0.46 45.22
CA LEU A 113 -24.02 0.32 44.78
C LEU A 113 -22.90 -0.56 44.24
N GLU A 114 -22.64 -1.72 44.86
CA GLU A 114 -21.64 -2.67 44.38
C GLU A 114 -22.01 -3.20 42.99
N LYS A 115 -23.26 -3.63 42.79
CA LYS A 115 -23.77 -4.06 41.48
C LYS A 115 -23.68 -2.94 40.44
N ALA A 116 -24.06 -1.72 40.81
CA ALA A 116 -23.97 -0.57 39.92
C ALA A 116 -22.51 -0.21 39.58
N GLY A 117 -21.58 -0.42 40.51
CA GLY A 117 -20.14 -0.28 40.27
C GLY A 117 -19.55 -1.37 39.36
N GLU A 118 -20.12 -2.58 39.33
CA GLU A 118 -19.77 -3.58 38.32
C GLU A 118 -20.19 -3.14 36.91
N LEU A 119 -21.41 -2.60 36.76
CA LEU A 119 -21.88 -2.05 35.48
C LEU A 119 -20.94 -0.99 34.94
N GLU A 120 -20.58 0.00 35.77
CA GLU A 120 -19.66 1.07 35.37
C GLU A 120 -18.28 0.51 34.96
N ARG A 121 -17.79 -0.53 35.65
CA ARG A 121 -16.54 -1.23 35.26
C ARG A 121 -16.67 -1.91 33.90
N MET A 122 -17.80 -2.55 33.61
CA MET A 122 -18.06 -3.17 32.31
C MET A 122 -18.21 -2.13 31.20
N GLU A 123 -18.88 -1.00 31.44
CA GLU A 123 -18.95 0.12 30.49
C GLU A 123 -17.57 0.67 30.16
N ARG A 124 -16.74 0.90 31.18
CA ARG A 124 -15.36 1.35 30.98
C ARG A 124 -14.56 0.35 30.17
N LYS A 125 -14.68 -0.96 30.47
CA LYS A 125 -14.03 -2.02 29.70
C LYS A 125 -14.49 -2.01 28.24
N LEU A 126 -15.80 -1.90 28.00
CA LEU A 126 -16.36 -1.82 26.66
C LEU A 126 -15.79 -0.63 25.89
N ARG A 127 -15.73 0.55 26.51
CA ARG A 127 -15.17 1.76 25.88
C ARG A 127 -13.69 1.59 25.49
N LEU A 128 -12.89 0.91 26.32
CA LEU A 128 -11.51 0.58 25.98
C LEU A 128 -11.43 -0.36 24.78
N VAL A 129 -12.24 -1.42 24.77
CA VAL A 129 -12.29 -2.36 23.64
C VAL A 129 -12.74 -1.67 22.35
N GLU A 130 -13.71 -0.75 22.41
CA GLU A 130 -14.11 0.05 21.26
C GLU A 130 -12.99 0.99 20.77
N GLY A 131 -12.18 1.53 21.68
CA GLY A 131 -10.96 2.28 21.34
C GLY A 131 -9.93 1.42 20.62
N ASP A 132 -9.70 0.19 21.09
CA ASP A 132 -8.82 -0.79 20.44
C ASP A 132 -9.30 -1.13 19.03
N ILE A 133 -10.62 -1.32 18.85
CA ILE A 133 -11.25 -1.60 17.54
C ILE A 133 -10.96 -0.47 16.57
N ARG A 134 -11.24 0.78 16.95
CA ARG A 134 -11.01 1.95 16.08
C ARG A 134 -9.54 2.09 15.70
N SER A 135 -8.64 1.84 16.64
CA SER A 135 -7.20 1.89 16.41
C SER A 135 -6.76 0.81 15.41
N ALA A 136 -7.27 -0.42 15.55
CA ALA A 136 -7.00 -1.51 14.62
C ALA A 136 -7.60 -1.28 13.22
N GLU A 137 -8.79 -0.67 13.12
CA GLU A 137 -9.39 -0.27 11.84
C GLU A 137 -8.55 0.79 11.11
N ALA A 138 -8.05 1.79 11.84
CA ALA A 138 -7.14 2.80 11.30
C ALA A 138 -5.82 2.18 10.82
N GLU A 139 -5.24 1.25 11.61
CA GLU A 139 -4.03 0.53 11.25
C GLU A 139 -4.24 -0.31 9.97
N ILE A 140 -5.36 -1.03 9.85
CA ILE A 140 -5.72 -1.78 8.63
C ILE A 140 -5.84 -0.85 7.42
N ALA A 141 -6.48 0.30 7.59
CA ALA A 141 -6.64 1.27 6.51
C ALA A 141 -5.29 1.78 6.01
N GLN A 142 -4.36 2.06 6.92
CA GLN A 142 -3.01 2.49 6.56
C GLN A 142 -2.24 1.37 5.85
N ILE A 143 -2.22 0.16 6.41
CA ILE A 143 -1.52 -0.99 5.80
C ILE A 143 -2.04 -1.27 4.39
N LYS A 144 -3.36 -1.14 4.15
CA LYS A 144 -3.93 -1.30 2.80
C LYS A 144 -3.40 -0.27 1.81
N LYS A 145 -3.28 1.00 2.21
CA LYS A 145 -2.69 2.06 1.39
C LYS A 145 -1.22 1.72 1.05
N ASP A 146 -0.46 1.28 2.03
CA ASP A 146 0.95 0.91 1.84
C ASP A 146 1.10 -0.29 0.89
N ILE A 147 0.21 -1.28 0.99
CA ILE A 147 0.15 -2.43 0.07
C ILE A 147 -0.14 -1.96 -1.36
N ASP A 148 -1.10 -1.06 -1.54
CA ASP A 148 -1.48 -0.58 -2.87
C ASP A 148 -0.40 0.30 -3.51
N ALA A 149 0.31 1.11 -2.70
CA ALA A 149 1.51 1.82 -3.14
C ALA A 149 2.60 0.84 -3.62
N ALA A 150 2.92 -0.18 -2.82
CA ALA A 150 3.90 -1.19 -3.20
C ALA A 150 3.51 -1.95 -4.48
N LYS A 151 2.22 -2.26 -4.68
CA LYS A 151 1.73 -2.87 -5.93
C LYS A 151 1.91 -1.94 -7.13
N ALA A 152 1.64 -0.65 -6.96
CA ALA A 152 1.78 0.34 -8.03
C ALA A 152 3.26 0.48 -8.45
N GLU A 153 4.18 0.52 -7.50
CA GLU A 153 5.62 0.54 -7.75
C GLU A 153 6.09 -0.72 -8.49
N ILE A 154 5.70 -1.91 -8.03
CA ILE A 154 6.02 -3.19 -8.70
C ILE A 154 5.50 -3.19 -10.14
N LYS A 155 4.28 -2.69 -10.35
CA LYS A 155 3.67 -2.62 -11.68
C LYS A 155 4.46 -1.69 -12.61
N ALA A 156 4.82 -0.50 -12.14
CA ALA A 156 5.58 0.47 -12.91
C ALA A 156 6.95 -0.08 -13.33
N ILE A 157 7.66 -0.77 -12.43
CA ILE A 157 8.94 -1.41 -12.74
C ILE A 157 8.77 -2.46 -13.84
N ARG A 158 7.79 -3.35 -13.70
CA ARG A 158 7.51 -4.41 -14.70
C ARG A 158 7.10 -3.86 -16.06
N GLU A 159 6.37 -2.75 -16.09
CA GLU A 159 6.01 -2.06 -17.34
C GLU A 159 7.24 -1.44 -18.00
N GLY A 160 8.09 -0.75 -17.24
CA GLY A 160 9.35 -0.21 -17.74
C GLY A 160 10.31 -1.28 -18.29
N GLU A 161 10.41 -2.43 -17.62
CA GLU A 161 11.19 -3.58 -18.12
C GLU A 161 10.63 -4.14 -19.43
N ARG A 162 9.30 -4.27 -19.54
CA ARG A 162 8.63 -4.73 -20.77
C ARG A 162 8.87 -3.79 -21.94
N GLU A 163 8.86 -2.49 -21.70
CA GLU A 163 9.15 -1.49 -22.75
C GLU A 163 10.59 -1.58 -23.23
N LYS A 164 11.56 -1.70 -22.31
CA LYS A 164 12.97 -1.93 -22.66
C LYS A 164 13.16 -3.17 -23.54
N VAL A 165 12.51 -4.28 -23.19
CA VAL A 165 12.56 -5.53 -23.98
C VAL A 165 11.92 -5.35 -25.35
N LYS A 166 10.80 -4.63 -25.46
CA LYS A 166 10.17 -4.32 -26.76
C LYS A 166 11.08 -3.47 -27.64
N GLU A 167 11.72 -2.46 -27.06
CA GLU A 167 12.65 -1.59 -27.78
C GLU A 167 13.88 -2.35 -28.28
N GLN A 168 14.46 -3.23 -27.45
CA GLN A 168 15.55 -4.12 -27.85
C GLN A 168 15.15 -5.03 -29.03
N ARG A 169 13.99 -5.69 -28.94
CA ARG A 169 13.48 -6.53 -30.04
C ARG A 169 13.22 -5.75 -31.31
N ALA A 170 12.75 -4.50 -31.20
CA ALA A 170 12.55 -3.64 -32.36
C ALA A 170 13.88 -3.29 -33.03
N LYS A 171 14.93 -2.95 -32.25
CA LYS A 171 16.28 -2.70 -32.75
C LYS A 171 16.87 -3.94 -33.44
N GLU A 172 16.80 -5.10 -32.79
CA GLU A 172 17.25 -6.39 -33.36
C GLU A 172 16.52 -6.71 -34.68
N TRP A 173 15.21 -6.47 -34.73
CA TRP A 173 14.41 -6.67 -35.93
C TRP A 173 14.83 -5.74 -37.07
N GLU A 174 15.06 -4.46 -36.78
CA GLU A 174 15.56 -3.50 -37.77
C GLU A 174 16.95 -3.86 -38.28
N GLU A 175 17.87 -4.24 -37.41
CA GLU A 175 19.22 -4.69 -37.78
C GLU A 175 19.16 -5.92 -38.67
N LYS A 176 18.33 -6.91 -38.32
CA LYS A 176 18.13 -8.11 -39.12
C LYS A 176 17.56 -7.78 -40.50
N LYS A 177 16.61 -6.84 -40.58
CA LYS A 177 16.04 -6.37 -41.85
C LYS A 177 17.08 -5.62 -42.71
N ARG A 178 17.93 -4.79 -42.09
CA ARG A 178 19.03 -4.10 -42.78
C ARG A 178 20.07 -5.10 -43.31
N ALA A 179 20.45 -6.09 -42.52
CA ALA A 179 21.38 -7.14 -42.93
C ALA A 179 20.83 -7.94 -44.13
N GLN A 180 19.56 -8.35 -44.10
CA GLN A 180 18.91 -9.02 -45.23
C GLN A 180 18.87 -8.16 -46.50
N LEU A 181 18.64 -6.85 -46.37
CA LEU A 181 18.66 -5.93 -47.51
C LEU A 181 20.06 -5.83 -48.13
N MET A 182 21.09 -5.72 -47.30
CA MET A 182 22.49 -5.66 -47.75
C MET A 182 22.90 -6.97 -48.44
N GLU A 183 22.51 -8.12 -47.89
CA GLU A 183 22.75 -9.42 -48.51
C GLU A 183 22.08 -9.54 -49.89
N ARG A 184 20.83 -9.06 -50.03
CA ARG A 184 20.13 -9.02 -51.32
C ARG A 184 20.79 -8.07 -52.32
N ARG A 185 21.32 -6.93 -51.87
CA ARG A 185 22.06 -5.99 -52.73
C ARG A 185 23.37 -6.62 -53.21
N ALA A 186 24.14 -7.21 -52.31
CA ALA A 186 25.39 -7.90 -52.66
C ALA A 186 25.15 -9.03 -53.68
N LYS A 187 24.11 -9.85 -53.48
CA LYS A 187 23.72 -10.89 -54.45
C LYS A 187 23.36 -10.31 -55.82
N ARG A 188 22.59 -9.22 -55.87
CA ARG A 188 22.27 -8.53 -57.13
C ARG A 188 23.48 -7.91 -57.81
N GLU A 189 24.40 -7.33 -57.05
CA GLU A 189 25.66 -6.78 -57.58
C GLU A 189 26.55 -7.89 -58.16
N GLU A 190 26.61 -9.05 -57.49
CA GLU A 190 27.30 -10.23 -58.03
C GLU A 190 26.64 -10.77 -59.32
N GLU A 191 25.31 -10.84 -59.35
CA GLU A 191 24.54 -11.22 -60.55
C GLU A 191 24.80 -10.24 -61.70
N LEU A 192 24.68 -8.93 -61.46
CA LEU A 192 24.99 -7.88 -62.44
C LEU A 192 26.43 -7.95 -62.93
N LYS A 193 27.39 -8.19 -62.03
CA LYS A 193 28.80 -8.33 -62.37
C LYS A 193 29.03 -9.52 -63.31
N LYS A 194 28.40 -10.68 -63.03
CA LYS A 194 28.43 -11.86 -63.90
C LYS A 194 27.74 -11.62 -65.24
N GLU A 195 26.62 -10.89 -65.26
CA GLU A 195 25.92 -10.53 -66.50
C GLU A 195 26.72 -9.57 -67.38
N LEU A 196 27.46 -8.63 -66.77
CA LEU A 196 28.30 -7.66 -67.46
C LEU A 196 29.66 -8.23 -67.89
N GLU A 197 30.12 -9.31 -67.27
CA GLU A 197 31.43 -9.94 -67.52
C GLU A 197 31.69 -10.27 -69.02
N PRO A 198 30.72 -10.79 -69.81
CA PRO A 198 30.89 -11.01 -71.25
C PRO A 198 30.95 -9.71 -72.08
N TYR A 199 30.40 -8.61 -71.56
CA TYR A 199 30.35 -7.30 -72.23
C TYR A 199 31.48 -6.36 -71.78
N MET A 200 32.18 -6.71 -70.70
CA MET A 200 33.37 -6.01 -70.18
C MET A 200 34.68 -6.53 -70.79
N GLY A 201 34.58 -7.46 -71.76
CA GLY A 201 35.72 -7.96 -72.52
C GLY A 201 36.33 -6.87 -73.41
N GLY A 202 37.42 -6.26 -72.94
CA GLY A 202 38.34 -5.48 -73.77
C GLY A 202 38.16 -3.97 -73.72
N VAL A 203 38.04 -3.37 -72.53
CA VAL A 203 38.48 -1.98 -72.35
C VAL A 203 39.83 -2.05 -71.64
N ASP A 204 40.88 -2.03 -72.45
CA ASP A 204 42.23 -1.82 -71.95
C ASP A 204 42.26 -0.49 -71.15
N GLU A 205 43.06 -0.43 -70.09
CA GLU A 205 43.19 0.71 -69.18
C GLU A 205 43.73 2.01 -69.85
N GLU A 206 43.87 2.03 -71.18
CA GLU A 206 44.12 3.23 -71.97
C GLU A 206 42.81 4.01 -72.13
N GLY A 207 42.67 5.07 -71.32
CA GLY A 207 41.49 5.91 -71.25
C GLY A 207 40.91 6.29 -72.61
N VAL A 208 39.60 6.08 -72.76
CA VAL A 208 38.81 6.75 -73.80
C VAL A 208 38.86 8.25 -73.49
N GLU A 209 39.78 8.96 -74.13
CA GLU A 209 39.84 10.41 -74.05
C GLU A 209 38.47 10.98 -74.47
N LEU A 210 37.94 11.90 -73.66
CA LEU A 210 36.68 12.63 -73.87
C LEU A 210 36.63 13.45 -75.19
N GLY A 211 37.63 13.33 -76.07
CA GLY A 211 37.73 14.01 -77.37
C GLY A 211 36.92 13.39 -78.51
N ALA A 212 36.33 12.19 -78.35
CA ALA A 212 35.56 11.52 -79.41
C ALA A 212 34.05 11.87 -79.42
N ILE A 213 33.61 12.90 -78.68
CA ILE A 213 32.24 13.42 -78.79
C ILE A 213 32.17 14.27 -80.06
N ALA A 214 31.60 13.70 -81.12
CA ALA A 214 31.40 14.36 -82.40
C ALA A 214 30.58 15.67 -82.24
N VAL A 215 31.26 16.82 -82.45
CA VAL A 215 30.61 18.13 -82.57
C VAL A 215 29.83 18.17 -83.89
N ILE A 216 28.51 18.06 -83.83
CA ILE A 216 27.63 18.25 -85.00
C ILE A 216 27.66 19.74 -85.38
N LYS A 217 28.48 20.09 -86.37
CA LYS A 217 28.54 21.46 -86.93
C LYS A 217 27.33 21.67 -87.83
N LYS A 218 26.38 22.49 -87.37
CA LYS A 218 25.19 22.92 -88.12
C LYS A 218 25.64 23.68 -89.38
N LYS A 219 25.38 23.13 -90.57
CA LYS A 219 25.56 23.85 -91.85
C LYS A 219 24.59 25.03 -91.88
N SER A 220 25.12 26.24 -91.94
CA SER A 220 24.43 27.43 -92.42
C SER A 220 24.83 27.66 -93.87
N SER A 221 23.84 27.73 -94.76
CA SER A 221 23.91 28.28 -96.12
C SER A 221 22.45 28.57 -96.49
N SER A 222 22.01 29.83 -96.44
CA SER A 222 22.19 30.86 -97.48
C SER A 222 21.32 30.56 -98.70
#